data_AF-A0A1V4MZ24-F1
#
_entry.id   AF-A0A1V4MZ24-F1
#
_cell.length_a   1.000
_cell.length_b   1.000
_cell.length_c   1.000
_cell.angle_alpha   90.00
_cell.angle_beta   90.00
_cell.angle_gamma   90.00
#
_symmetry.space_group_name_H-M   'P 1'
#
loop_
_entity.id
_entity.type
_entity.pdbx_description
1 polymer ?
#
loop_
_entity_poly.entity_id
_entity_poly.type
_entity_poly.pdbx_seq_one_letter_code
_entity_poly.pdbx_strand_id
1 'polypeptide(L)'
;MLWTMMEISIDCPHCDSPVHVDGPYRKLTCSRCHSEIDFPGEVWKDTLEEVRQDVSGYEKGEGTGSNIFGHFNMRMTYGRLDPYCLKCKRDFDLEADYPQLTMIRCPDCGTESPVAPAAVWFREAVPGAALIVGAWPEGENAPDEERDKPKPVAYSCPQCGGSLMIDGEKRIVECSYCSTSIYLPDDLWLTLHPAKTKTRWFIGFK
;
A
#
# COMPACT_ATOMS: atom_id res chain seq x y z
N MET A 1 23.82 3.21 -5.87
CA MET A 1 22.64 2.34 -5.73
C MET A 1 21.86 2.37 -7.03
N LEU A 2 21.24 1.25 -7.39
CA LEU A 2 20.27 1.22 -8.48
C LEU A 2 18.88 1.45 -7.86
N TRP A 3 18.27 2.60 -8.15
CA TRP A 3 16.92 2.91 -7.68
C TRP A 3 15.88 2.39 -8.64
N THR A 4 14.89 1.69 -8.08
CA THR A 4 13.73 1.17 -8.80
C THR A 4 12.48 1.78 -8.21
N MET A 5 11.72 2.52 -9.02
CA MET A 5 10.38 2.98 -8.67
C MET A 5 9.39 1.86 -8.93
N MET A 6 8.42 1.70 -8.04
CA MET A 6 7.35 0.72 -8.12
C MET A 6 5.99 1.39 -7.87
N GLU A 7 4.99 0.97 -8.63
CA GLU A 7 3.59 1.24 -8.42
C GLU A 7 2.84 -0.05 -8.72
N ILE A 8 2.27 -0.72 -7.72
CA ILE A 8 1.77 -2.10 -7.86
C ILE A 8 0.32 -2.20 -7.38
N SER A 9 -0.47 -2.98 -8.10
CA SER A 9 -1.80 -3.42 -7.67
C SER A 9 -2.00 -4.91 -7.98
N ILE A 10 -2.79 -5.59 -7.16
CA ILE A 10 -3.26 -6.94 -7.40
C ILE A 10 -4.78 -6.99 -7.39
N ASP A 11 -5.37 -8.02 -7.98
CA ASP A 11 -6.78 -8.33 -7.76
C ASP A 11 -6.96 -9.12 -6.47
N CYS A 12 -7.91 -8.70 -5.64
CA CYS A 12 -8.24 -9.40 -4.40
C CYS A 12 -8.75 -10.81 -4.70
N PRO A 13 -8.16 -11.88 -4.13
CA PRO A 13 -8.58 -13.25 -4.39
C PRO A 13 -9.97 -13.61 -3.84
N HIS A 14 -10.58 -12.73 -3.03
CA HIS A 14 -11.89 -12.94 -2.43
C HIS A 14 -13.03 -12.18 -3.11
N CYS A 15 -12.75 -11.05 -3.78
CA CYS A 15 -13.79 -10.17 -4.33
C CYS A 15 -13.41 -9.44 -5.62
N ASP A 16 -12.30 -9.81 -6.24
CA ASP A 16 -11.77 -9.29 -7.51
C ASP A 16 -11.53 -7.77 -7.55
N SER A 17 -11.62 -7.11 -6.39
CA SER A 17 -11.43 -5.68 -6.29
C SER A 17 -9.94 -5.35 -6.22
N PRO A 18 -9.49 -4.23 -6.81
CA PRO A 18 -8.08 -3.88 -6.82
C PRO A 18 -7.58 -3.60 -5.41
N VAL A 19 -6.41 -4.14 -5.08
CA VAL A 19 -5.67 -3.93 -3.83
C VAL A 19 -4.32 -3.34 -4.16
N HIS A 20 -3.96 -2.23 -3.52
CA HIS A 20 -2.70 -1.54 -3.75
C HIS A 20 -1.59 -2.15 -2.88
N VAL A 21 -0.41 -2.29 -3.47
CA VAL A 21 0.79 -2.82 -2.80
C VAL A 21 1.79 -1.67 -2.69
N ASP A 22 1.58 -0.87 -1.65
CA ASP A 22 2.27 0.41 -1.42
C ASP A 22 3.58 0.25 -0.63
N GLY A 23 4.20 -0.93 -0.70
CA GLY A 23 5.42 -1.26 0.01
C GLY A 23 5.72 -2.76 0.02
N PRO A 24 6.90 -3.15 0.55
CA PRO A 24 7.26 -4.55 0.72
C PRO A 24 6.51 -5.14 1.92
N TYR A 25 5.26 -5.55 1.72
CA TYR A 25 4.40 -6.11 2.76
C TYR A 25 4.24 -7.62 2.61
N ARG A 26 4.09 -8.32 3.74
CA ARG A 26 3.70 -9.74 3.79
C ARG A 26 2.20 -9.95 3.95
N LYS A 27 1.49 -8.90 4.33
CA LYS A 27 0.04 -8.90 4.49
C LYS A 27 -0.55 -7.64 3.87
N LEU A 28 -1.62 -7.81 3.14
CA LEU A 28 -2.41 -6.72 2.56
C LEU A 28 -3.85 -6.83 3.06
N THR A 29 -4.53 -5.70 3.12
CA THR A 29 -5.96 -5.66 3.47
C THR A 29 -6.74 -5.12 2.28
N CYS A 30 -7.73 -5.88 1.81
CA CYS A 30 -8.62 -5.39 0.77
C CYS A 30 -9.53 -4.28 1.34
N SER A 31 -9.50 -3.08 0.76
CA SER A 31 -10.38 -1.97 1.17
C SER A 31 -11.86 -2.21 0.91
N ARG A 32 -12.22 -3.20 0.09
CA ARG A 32 -13.61 -3.53 -0.24
C ARG A 32 -14.19 -4.63 0.63
N CYS A 33 -13.54 -5.80 0.68
CA CYS A 33 -14.06 -6.95 1.44
C CYS A 33 -13.38 -7.17 2.80
N HIS A 34 -12.29 -6.45 3.10
CA HIS A 34 -11.54 -6.54 4.36
C HIS A 34 -10.91 -7.89 4.65
N SER A 35 -10.84 -8.77 3.65
CA SER A 35 -10.01 -9.96 3.75
C SER A 35 -8.55 -9.55 3.93
N GLU A 36 -7.88 -10.20 4.88
CA GLU A 36 -6.42 -10.25 4.89
C GLU A 36 -5.96 -11.11 3.70
N ILE A 37 -4.96 -10.63 2.98
CA ILE A 37 -4.34 -11.30 1.85
C ILE A 37 -2.88 -11.53 2.21
N ASP A 38 -2.49 -12.80 2.32
CA ASP A 38 -1.08 -13.17 2.52
C ASP A 38 -0.30 -12.89 1.23
N PHE A 39 0.81 -12.16 1.37
CA PHE A 39 1.68 -11.77 0.27
C PHE A 39 3.11 -12.30 0.54
N PRO A 40 3.37 -13.59 0.30
CA PRO A 40 4.59 -14.24 0.78
C PRO A 40 5.85 -13.71 0.09
N GLY A 41 7.01 -13.89 0.73
CA GLY A 41 8.30 -13.44 0.21
C GLY A 41 8.67 -14.03 -1.17
N GLU A 42 8.14 -15.20 -1.50
CA GLU A 42 8.31 -15.83 -2.82
C GLU A 42 7.71 -14.96 -3.95
N VAL A 43 6.55 -14.34 -3.71
CA VAL A 43 5.94 -13.42 -4.68
C VAL A 43 6.83 -12.21 -4.93
N TRP A 44 7.47 -11.69 -3.87
CA TRP A 44 8.44 -10.60 -3.99
C TRP A 44 9.70 -11.01 -4.74
N LYS A 45 10.23 -12.19 -4.44
CA LYS A 45 11.40 -12.73 -5.12
C LYS A 45 11.16 -12.85 -6.62
N ASP A 46 10.11 -13.57 -7.00
CA ASP A 46 9.82 -13.86 -8.40
C ASP A 46 9.54 -12.57 -9.19
N THR A 47 8.77 -11.65 -8.58
CA THR A 47 8.45 -10.35 -9.19
C THR A 47 9.69 -9.47 -9.37
N LEU A 48 10.53 -9.36 -8.34
CA LEU A 48 11.63 -8.40 -8.34
C LEU A 48 12.88 -8.91 -9.04
N GLU A 49 13.00 -10.22 -9.27
CA GLU A 49 14.07 -10.79 -10.10
C GLU A 49 13.95 -10.29 -11.54
N GLU A 50 12.76 -10.37 -12.14
CA GLU A 50 12.48 -9.85 -13.49
C GLU A 50 12.62 -8.32 -13.56
N VAL A 51 11.99 -7.61 -12.61
CA VAL A 51 12.04 -6.13 -12.56
C VAL A 51 13.48 -5.63 -12.45
N ARG A 52 14.32 -6.27 -11.61
CA ARG A 52 15.72 -5.85 -11.46
C ARG A 52 16.51 -6.05 -12.75
N GLN A 53 16.28 -7.16 -13.45
CA GLN A 53 16.94 -7.43 -14.72
C GLN A 53 16.59 -6.34 -15.75
N ASP A 54 15.32 -6.00 -15.89
CA ASP A 54 14.86 -4.96 -16.80
C ASP A 54 15.44 -3.58 -16.43
N VAL A 55 15.28 -3.17 -15.18
CA VAL A 55 15.69 -1.84 -14.69
C VAL A 55 17.20 -1.64 -14.78
N SER A 56 17.99 -2.72 -14.72
CA SER A 56 19.43 -2.65 -14.93
C SER A 56 19.82 -2.23 -16.35
N GLY A 57 18.96 -2.52 -17.34
CA GLY A 57 19.13 -2.11 -18.73
C GLY A 57 18.56 -0.73 -19.08
N TYR A 58 17.74 -0.14 -18.20
CA TYR A 58 17.09 1.15 -18.43
C TYR A 58 18.03 2.34 -18.25
N GLU A 59 17.83 3.39 -19.04
CA GLU A 59 18.39 4.71 -18.77
C GLU A 59 17.68 5.36 -17.56
N LYS A 60 18.35 6.32 -16.91
CA LYS A 60 17.75 7.02 -15.77
C LYS A 60 16.54 7.83 -16.25
N GLY A 61 15.39 7.59 -15.61
CA GLY A 61 14.11 8.21 -15.98
C GLY A 61 13.21 7.30 -16.83
N GLU A 62 13.72 6.18 -17.34
CA GLU A 62 12.94 5.22 -18.10
C GLU A 62 12.16 4.27 -17.17
N GLY A 63 11.01 3.81 -17.67
CA GLY A 63 10.17 2.83 -16.99
C GLY A 63 9.12 2.25 -17.92
N THR A 64 8.51 1.16 -17.48
CA THR A 64 7.49 0.44 -18.23
C THR A 64 6.33 0.03 -17.32
N GLY A 65 5.22 -0.38 -17.94
CA GLY A 65 4.15 -1.09 -17.29
C GLY A 65 4.22 -2.59 -17.61
N SER A 66 3.84 -3.43 -16.66
CA SER A 66 3.73 -4.88 -16.85
C SER A 66 2.49 -5.43 -16.16
N ASN A 67 1.97 -6.53 -16.72
CA ASN A 67 0.94 -7.34 -16.08
C ASN A 67 1.51 -8.74 -15.88
N ILE A 68 1.63 -9.16 -14.63
CA ILE A 68 2.12 -10.50 -14.26
C ILE A 68 0.90 -11.35 -13.90
N PHE A 69 0.73 -12.44 -14.64
CA PHE A 69 -0.26 -13.47 -14.36
C PHE A 69 0.43 -14.61 -13.63
N GLY A 70 0.49 -14.52 -12.31
CA GLY A 70 1.18 -15.50 -11.45
C GLY A 70 0.35 -15.84 -10.23
N HIS A 71 0.96 -15.73 -9.05
CA HIS A 71 0.26 -15.92 -7.77
C HIS A 71 -0.93 -14.96 -7.59
N PHE A 72 -0.78 -13.75 -8.14
CA PHE A 72 -1.86 -12.77 -8.27
C PHE A 72 -1.97 -12.30 -9.72
N ASN A 73 -3.13 -11.79 -10.10
CA ASN A 73 -3.25 -10.92 -11.27
C ASN A 73 -2.69 -9.55 -10.88
N MET A 74 -1.41 -9.34 -11.17
CA MET A 74 -0.66 -8.17 -10.71
C MET A 74 -0.45 -7.19 -11.87
N ARG A 75 -0.78 -5.92 -11.64
CA ARG A 75 -0.46 -4.82 -12.55
C ARG A 75 0.55 -3.93 -11.88
N MET A 76 1.63 -3.62 -12.60
CA MET A 76 2.68 -2.77 -12.07
C MET A 76 3.19 -1.76 -13.09
N THR A 77 3.67 -0.64 -12.58
CA THR A 77 4.57 0.25 -13.30
C THR A 77 5.89 0.28 -12.53
N TYR A 78 7.00 0.08 -13.22
CA TYR A 78 8.33 0.14 -12.62
C TYR A 78 9.33 0.82 -13.54
N GLY A 79 10.43 1.33 -12.97
CA GLY A 79 11.45 2.00 -13.76
C GLY A 79 12.65 2.45 -12.97
N ARG A 80 13.69 2.88 -13.69
CA ARG A 80 14.93 3.40 -13.12
C ARG A 80 14.79 4.88 -12.76
N LEU A 81 14.11 5.15 -11.66
CA LEU A 81 13.90 6.51 -11.17
C LEU A 81 14.49 6.65 -9.77
N ASP A 82 15.20 7.76 -9.54
CA ASP A 82 15.61 8.13 -8.20
C ASP A 82 14.38 8.49 -7.35
N PRO A 83 14.44 8.32 -6.02
CA PRO A 83 13.37 8.72 -5.14
C PRO A 83 13.10 10.21 -5.24
N TYR A 84 11.82 10.59 -5.29
CA TYR A 84 11.39 11.98 -5.37
C TYR A 84 10.15 12.23 -4.52
N CYS A 85 9.91 13.50 -4.20
CA CYS A 85 8.71 13.92 -3.50
C CYS A 85 7.47 13.67 -4.36
N LEU A 86 6.54 12.83 -3.88
CA LEU A 86 5.32 12.52 -4.62
C LEU A 86 4.43 13.74 -4.90
N LYS A 87 4.54 14.80 -4.08
CA LYS A 87 3.77 16.04 -4.21
C LYS A 87 4.35 17.00 -5.25
N CYS A 88 5.61 17.44 -5.10
CA CYS A 88 6.22 18.46 -5.97
C CYS A 88 7.20 17.90 -7.01
N LYS A 89 7.45 16.58 -7.02
CA LYS A 89 8.40 15.88 -7.92
C LYS A 89 9.87 16.28 -7.77
N ARG A 90 10.23 16.95 -6.66
CA ARG A 90 11.62 17.23 -6.32
C ARG A 90 12.36 15.93 -5.98
N ASP A 91 13.44 15.65 -6.69
CA ASP A 91 14.33 14.53 -6.39
C ASP A 91 14.92 14.63 -4.98
N PHE A 92 15.02 13.48 -4.32
CA PHE A 92 15.68 13.32 -3.04
C PHE A 92 17.12 12.86 -3.27
N ASP A 93 18.06 13.57 -2.65
CA ASP A 93 19.46 13.16 -2.59
C ASP A 93 19.65 12.29 -1.34
N LEU A 94 19.57 10.97 -1.52
CA LEU A 94 19.60 10.00 -0.43
C LEU A 94 20.93 9.24 -0.41
N GLU A 95 21.62 9.34 0.72
CA GLU A 95 22.84 8.57 0.99
C GLU A 95 22.49 7.13 1.44
N ALA A 96 23.45 6.21 1.33
CA ALA A 96 23.18 4.76 1.44
C ALA A 96 23.04 4.22 2.87
N ASP A 97 23.15 5.08 3.89
CA ASP A 97 23.31 4.69 5.29
C ASP A 97 22.18 5.26 6.17
N TYR A 98 21.07 4.52 6.22
CA TYR A 98 19.99 4.72 7.17
C TYR A 98 19.94 3.54 8.16
N PRO A 99 20.31 3.74 9.44
CA PRO A 99 20.32 2.67 10.43
C PRO A 99 18.91 2.24 10.89
N GLN A 100 17.90 3.10 10.74
CA GLN A 100 16.50 2.85 11.11
C GLN A 100 15.53 3.65 10.22
N LEU A 101 14.22 3.46 10.45
CA LEU A 101 13.17 4.30 9.86
C LEU A 101 13.42 5.77 10.20
N THR A 102 13.47 6.59 9.15
CA THR A 102 13.71 8.04 9.21
C THR A 102 12.71 8.72 8.28
N MET A 103 12.26 9.93 8.63
CA MET A 103 11.42 10.74 7.77
C MET A 103 12.28 11.74 6.99
N ILE A 104 12.20 11.71 5.66
CA ILE A 104 12.78 12.75 4.83
C ILE A 104 11.73 13.83 4.61
N ARG A 105 12.11 15.10 4.79
CA ARG A 105 11.23 16.24 4.56
C ARG A 105 11.63 16.92 3.27
N CYS A 106 10.70 17.02 2.33
CA CYS A 106 10.93 17.72 1.07
C CYS A 106 11.25 19.20 1.34
N PRO A 107 12.38 19.73 0.84
CA PRO A 107 12.77 21.12 1.08
C PRO A 107 11.82 22.13 0.42
N ASP A 108 11.19 21.76 -0.70
CA ASP A 108 10.38 22.68 -1.51
C ASP A 108 8.94 22.81 -1.00
N CYS A 109 8.32 21.69 -0.61
CA CYS A 109 6.90 21.67 -0.23
C CYS A 109 6.63 21.19 1.20
N GLY A 110 7.66 20.75 1.92
CA GLY A 110 7.58 20.29 3.29
C GLY A 110 6.92 18.92 3.49
N THR A 111 6.52 18.23 2.43
CA THR A 111 5.96 16.86 2.51
C THR A 111 6.99 15.91 3.08
N GLU A 112 6.55 15.09 4.04
CA GLU A 112 7.37 14.06 4.65
C GLU A 112 7.18 12.72 3.93
N SER A 113 8.24 11.93 3.84
CA SER A 113 8.19 10.58 3.26
C SER A 113 9.05 9.63 4.10
N PRO A 114 8.59 8.40 4.36
CA PRO A 114 9.37 7.44 5.11
C PRO A 114 10.55 6.93 4.28
N VAL A 115 11.69 6.74 4.93
CA VAL A 115 12.87 6.05 4.42
C VAL A 115 13.34 5.07 5.47
N ALA A 116 13.50 3.81 5.09
CA ALA A 116 13.95 2.77 6.02
C ALA A 116 14.90 1.78 5.33
N PRO A 117 15.78 1.10 6.08
CA PRO A 117 16.43 -0.09 5.58
C PRO A 117 15.38 -1.15 5.22
N ALA A 118 15.64 -1.90 4.15
CA ALA A 118 14.83 -3.06 3.79
C ALA A 118 14.76 -4.05 4.96
N ALA A 119 13.55 -4.50 5.30
CA ALA A 119 13.33 -5.46 6.37
C ALA A 119 14.15 -6.75 6.14
N VAL A 120 14.54 -7.44 7.23
CA VAL A 120 15.40 -8.64 7.15
C VAL A 120 14.81 -9.69 6.19
N TRP A 121 13.54 -10.03 6.37
CA TRP A 121 12.84 -11.01 5.51
C TRP A 121 12.81 -10.58 4.04
N PHE A 122 12.70 -9.28 3.76
CA PHE A 122 12.64 -8.76 2.40
C PHE A 122 14.01 -8.83 1.73
N ARG A 123 15.09 -8.60 2.49
CA ARG A 123 16.47 -8.76 2.01
C ARG A 123 16.83 -10.23 1.74
N GLU A 124 16.26 -11.15 2.51
CA GLU A 124 16.39 -12.59 2.26
C GLU A 124 15.65 -13.00 0.98
N ALA A 125 14.44 -12.48 0.77
CA ALA A 125 13.65 -12.74 -0.44
C ALA A 125 14.24 -12.06 -1.69
N VAL A 126 14.79 -10.86 -1.53
CA VAL A 126 15.25 -10.01 -2.64
C VAL A 126 16.69 -9.55 -2.35
N PRO A 127 17.69 -10.37 -2.75
CA PRO A 127 19.09 -10.06 -2.48
C PRO A 127 19.55 -8.74 -3.09
N GLY A 128 20.17 -7.89 -2.27
CA GLY A 128 20.67 -6.58 -2.67
C GLY A 128 19.69 -5.42 -2.41
N ALA A 129 18.44 -5.69 -2.06
CA ALA A 129 17.54 -4.65 -1.55
C ALA A 129 18.14 -4.05 -0.26
N ALA A 130 18.34 -2.73 -0.24
CA ALA A 130 19.01 -2.06 0.87
C ALA A 130 18.11 -1.02 1.53
N LEU A 131 17.42 -0.18 0.73
CA LEU A 131 16.59 0.90 1.22
C LEU A 131 15.20 0.87 0.58
N ILE A 132 14.22 1.31 1.36
CA ILE A 132 12.83 1.50 0.95
C ILE A 132 12.47 2.96 1.20
N VAL A 133 11.90 3.63 0.19
CA VAL A 133 11.51 5.04 0.26
C VAL A 133 10.06 5.18 -0.15
N GLY A 134 9.29 5.97 0.60
CA GLY A 134 7.89 6.27 0.28
C GLY A 134 6.89 5.18 0.66
N ALA A 135 7.34 4.07 1.24
CA ALA A 135 6.47 3.04 1.84
C ALA A 135 6.55 3.10 3.37
N TRP A 136 5.39 3.07 4.02
CA TRP A 136 5.30 2.96 5.48
C TRP A 136 5.63 1.55 5.93
N PRO A 137 6.04 1.33 7.20
CA PRO A 137 6.16 -0.03 7.73
C PRO A 137 4.85 -0.81 7.62
N GLU A 138 4.94 -2.13 7.47
CA GLU A 138 3.76 -3.01 7.45
C GLU A 138 2.90 -2.79 8.70
N GLY A 139 1.62 -2.48 8.51
CA GLY A 139 0.67 -2.21 9.59
C GLY A 139 0.62 -0.75 10.08
N GLU A 140 1.50 0.12 9.59
CA GLU A 140 1.44 1.56 9.80
C GLU A 140 0.78 2.26 8.61
N ASN A 141 0.09 3.37 8.86
CA ASN A 141 -0.54 4.18 7.81
C ASN A 141 0.14 5.55 7.72
N ALA A 142 0.03 6.20 6.56
CA ALA A 142 0.47 7.58 6.43
C ALA A 142 -0.30 8.50 7.40
N PRO A 143 0.30 9.58 7.94
CA PRO A 143 -0.36 10.52 8.84
C PRO A 143 -1.64 11.13 8.27
N ASP A 144 -1.69 11.31 6.95
CA ASP A 144 -2.88 11.83 6.26
C ASP A 144 -3.99 10.75 6.16
N GLU A 145 -3.64 9.46 6.10
CA GLU A 145 -4.62 8.36 6.18
C GLU A 145 -5.25 8.23 7.57
N GLU A 146 -4.52 8.56 8.64
CA GLU A 146 -5.09 8.56 10.00
C GLU A 146 -6.08 9.70 10.23
N ARG A 147 -5.90 10.84 9.54
CA ARG A 147 -6.81 11.99 9.62
C ARG A 147 -8.11 11.78 8.84
N ASP A 148 -8.05 10.96 7.79
CA ASP A 148 -9.19 10.56 6.97
C ASP A 148 -9.88 9.28 7.44
N LYS A 149 -9.58 8.79 8.65
CA LYS A 149 -10.40 7.74 9.27
C LYS A 149 -11.85 8.25 9.33
N PRO A 150 -12.78 7.58 8.67
CA PRO A 150 -14.14 8.07 8.60
C PRO A 150 -14.75 8.04 10.00
N LYS A 151 -15.37 9.16 10.34
CA LYS A 151 -16.03 9.30 11.63
C LYS A 151 -17.18 8.28 11.69
N PRO A 152 -17.45 7.68 12.87
CA PRO A 152 -18.57 6.77 13.02
C PRO A 152 -19.86 7.38 12.46
N VAL A 153 -20.54 6.64 11.59
CA VAL A 153 -21.74 7.12 10.89
C VAL A 153 -22.97 6.57 11.60
N ALA A 154 -23.96 7.44 11.83
CA ALA A 154 -25.27 7.01 12.32
C ALA A 154 -26.04 6.30 11.20
N TYR A 155 -26.44 5.06 11.45
CA TYR A 155 -27.20 4.23 10.51
C TYR A 155 -28.47 3.71 11.17
N SER A 156 -29.62 3.87 10.49
CA SER A 156 -30.90 3.39 11.00
C SER A 156 -31.08 1.90 10.74
N CYS A 157 -31.38 1.13 11.79
CA CYS A 157 -31.71 -0.28 11.66
C CYS A 157 -32.93 -0.46 10.72
N PRO A 158 -32.83 -1.27 9.66
CA PRO A 158 -33.93 -1.46 8.72
C PRO A 158 -35.12 -2.23 9.33
N GLN A 159 -34.90 -2.93 10.46
CA GLN A 159 -35.94 -3.72 11.12
C GLN A 159 -36.69 -2.96 12.21
N CYS A 160 -36.00 -2.19 13.05
CA CYS A 160 -36.61 -1.51 14.21
C CYS A 160 -36.50 0.02 14.18
N GLY A 161 -35.80 0.60 13.20
CA GLY A 161 -35.57 2.05 13.10
C GLY A 161 -34.57 2.62 14.11
N GLY A 162 -33.98 1.78 14.97
CA GLY A 162 -33.00 2.21 15.98
C GLY A 162 -31.74 2.81 15.35
N SER A 163 -31.18 3.86 15.97
CA SER A 163 -29.99 4.55 15.47
C SER A 163 -28.72 3.84 15.96
N LEU A 164 -27.97 3.24 15.03
CA LEU A 164 -26.73 2.52 15.31
C LEU A 164 -25.54 3.40 14.96
N MET A 165 -24.52 3.42 15.82
CA MET A 165 -23.23 4.03 15.51
C MET A 165 -22.35 2.99 14.86
N ILE A 166 -22.04 3.18 13.57
CA ILE A 166 -21.21 2.25 12.79
C ILE A 166 -19.79 2.80 12.73
N ASP A 167 -18.84 2.04 13.26
CA ASP A 167 -17.40 2.34 13.27
C ASP A 167 -16.67 1.86 12.00
N GLY A 168 -17.29 0.97 11.22
CA GLY A 168 -16.71 0.39 10.02
C GLY A 168 -15.83 -0.83 10.28
N GLU A 169 -15.75 -1.35 11.51
CA GLU A 169 -14.90 -2.53 11.80
C GLU A 169 -15.44 -3.80 11.15
N LYS A 170 -16.77 -3.96 11.09
CA LYS A 170 -17.43 -5.17 10.59
C LYS A 170 -18.53 -4.85 9.59
N ARG A 171 -18.57 -5.65 8.53
CA ARG A 171 -19.62 -5.58 7.49
C ARG A 171 -21.00 -5.99 8.01
N ILE A 172 -21.02 -6.91 8.96
CA ILE A 172 -22.22 -7.41 9.63
C ILE A 172 -22.17 -6.91 11.07
N VAL A 173 -23.15 -6.09 11.44
CA VAL A 173 -23.27 -5.48 12.77
C VAL A 173 -24.53 -5.99 13.46
N GLU A 174 -24.47 -6.19 14.77
CA GLU A 174 -25.65 -6.54 15.56
C GLU A 174 -26.35 -5.27 16.06
N CYS A 175 -27.67 -5.20 15.87
CA CYS A 175 -28.47 -4.08 16.38
C CYS A 175 -28.55 -4.11 17.91
N SER A 176 -28.08 -3.08 18.60
CA SER A 176 -28.18 -2.97 20.05
C SER A 176 -29.62 -2.87 20.60
N TYR A 177 -30.60 -2.59 19.73
CA TYR A 177 -32.01 -2.43 20.13
C TYR A 177 -32.86 -3.68 19.91
N CYS A 178 -32.65 -4.41 18.81
CA CYS A 178 -33.46 -5.57 18.44
C CYS A 178 -32.66 -6.85 18.17
N SER A 179 -31.35 -6.83 18.41
CA SER A 179 -30.41 -7.96 18.25
C SER A 179 -30.39 -8.60 16.86
N THR A 180 -30.91 -7.89 15.85
CA THR A 180 -30.84 -8.35 14.46
C THR A 180 -29.45 -8.10 13.89
N SER A 181 -28.89 -9.11 13.21
CA SER A 181 -27.70 -8.96 12.40
C SER A 181 -28.02 -8.21 11.11
N ILE A 182 -27.38 -7.07 10.90
CA ILE A 182 -27.60 -6.18 9.78
C ILE A 182 -26.38 -6.23 8.88
N TYR A 183 -26.60 -6.52 7.60
CA TYR A 183 -25.60 -6.31 6.57
C TYR A 183 -25.59 -4.83 6.18
N LEU A 184 -24.45 -4.17 6.33
CA LEU A 184 -24.30 -2.77 5.96
C LEU A 184 -24.37 -2.63 4.41
N PRO A 185 -25.03 -1.62 3.84
CA PRO A 185 -25.01 -1.38 2.39
C PRO A 185 -23.62 -1.05 1.85
N ASP A 186 -23.37 -1.27 0.55
CA ASP A 186 -22.06 -1.00 -0.11
C ASP A 186 -21.67 0.48 -0.04
N ASP A 187 -22.62 1.39 -0.29
CA ASP A 187 -22.34 2.83 -0.27
C ASP A 187 -21.89 3.32 1.11
N LEU A 188 -22.53 2.81 2.17
CA LEU A 188 -22.14 3.11 3.55
C LEU A 188 -20.76 2.53 3.88
N TRP A 189 -20.45 1.34 3.36
CA TRP A 189 -19.14 0.71 3.53
C TRP A 189 -18.02 1.51 2.90
N LEU A 190 -18.21 1.91 1.65
CA LEU A 190 -17.19 2.63 0.87
C LEU A 190 -17.00 4.04 1.41
N THR A 191 -18.02 4.61 2.06
CA THR A 191 -17.88 5.84 2.84
C THR A 191 -17.01 5.64 4.08
N LEU A 192 -17.14 4.48 4.74
CA LEU A 192 -16.32 4.08 5.89
C LEU A 192 -14.95 3.51 5.50
N HIS A 193 -14.73 3.19 4.23
CA HIS A 193 -13.49 2.63 3.71
C HIS A 193 -13.23 3.21 2.32
N PRO A 194 -12.88 4.51 2.24
CA PRO A 194 -12.58 5.13 0.95
C PRO A 194 -11.45 4.37 0.27
N ALA A 195 -11.56 4.22 -1.05
CA ALA A 195 -10.54 3.55 -1.83
C ALA A 195 -9.20 4.25 -1.63
N LYS A 196 -8.20 3.52 -1.09
CA LYS A 196 -6.82 4.01 -1.03
C LYS A 196 -6.39 4.39 -2.45
N THR A 197 -5.62 5.46 -2.58
CA THR A 197 -4.98 5.79 -3.86
C THR A 197 -3.67 5.03 -3.97
N LYS A 198 -3.44 4.35 -5.10
CA LYS A 198 -2.14 3.75 -5.41
C LYS A 198 -1.01 4.76 -5.19
N THR A 199 0.02 4.36 -4.47
CA THR A 199 1.20 5.19 -4.22
C THR A 199 2.45 4.57 -4.81
N ARG A 200 3.34 5.46 -5.24
CA ARG A 200 4.67 5.08 -5.72
C ARG A 200 5.62 4.98 -4.56
N TRP A 201 6.43 3.95 -4.57
CA TRP A 201 7.50 3.73 -3.60
C TRP A 201 8.75 3.27 -4.34
N PHE A 202 9.90 3.28 -3.66
CA PHE A 202 11.19 3.03 -4.29
C PHE A 202 12.00 2.01 -3.51
N ILE A 203 12.74 1.19 -4.25
CA ILE A 203 13.70 0.22 -3.73
C ILE A 203 15.09 0.64 -4.19
N GLY A 204 16.00 0.79 -3.24
CA GLY A 204 17.42 1.01 -3.50
C GLY A 204 18.17 -0.30 -3.44
N PHE A 205 18.73 -0.73 -4.56
CA PHE A 205 19.61 -1.90 -4.62
C PHE A 205 21.08 -1.50 -4.47
N LYS A 206 21.81 -2.22 -3.61
CA LYS A 206 23.28 -2.15 -3.49
C LYS A 206 23.96 -3.13 -4.44
#